data_AF-T1KG29-F1
#
_entry.id   AF-T1KG29-F1
#
_cell.length_a   1.000
_cell.length_b   1.000
_cell.length_c   1.000
_cell.angle_alpha   90.00
_cell.angle_beta   90.00
_cell.angle_gamma   90.00
#
_symmetry.space_group_name_H-M   'P 1'
#
loop_
_entity.id
_entity.type
_entity.pdbx_description
1 polymer ?
#
loop_
_entity_poly.entity_id
_entity_poly.type
_entity_poly.pdbx_seq_one_letter_code
_entity_poly.pdbx_strand_id
1 'polypeptide(L)'
;MEFKLTRKQIVGIFAASFLAISICVGIIVTVSKPSQVNYFNKYKLLSSQNIPKWVTYKEDTELTDAVLAGQVAGTNENIYVCRAQHEVWMDNADYEPIPGAFIPSIRQCVVNHGENAYQYSRFEILTMKDQSSLIWARESQGNEPSGALTGGYTGFYNEVPIVRTYYDDEVAIGKVHKSYVTYKVNGIVDEYEVLCMKDISL
;
A
#
# COMPACT_ATOMS: atom_id res chain seq x y z
N MET A 1 60.07 47.37 -9.58
CA MET A 1 59.59 47.99 -8.32
C MET A 1 58.77 46.92 -7.61
N GLU A 2 59.39 46.16 -6.71
CA GLU A 2 58.72 45.05 -5.98
C GLU A 2 57.95 45.60 -4.78
N PHE A 3 56.63 45.39 -4.74
CA PHE A 3 55.82 45.68 -3.56
C PHE A 3 55.99 44.56 -2.53
N LYS A 4 56.76 44.81 -1.47
CA LYS A 4 56.84 43.91 -0.30
C LYS A 4 55.74 44.27 0.70
N LEU A 5 54.69 43.45 0.77
CA LEU A 5 53.69 43.54 1.85
C LEU A 5 54.32 43.08 3.17
N THR A 6 54.11 43.86 4.22
CA THR A 6 54.59 43.53 5.56
C THR A 6 53.67 42.49 6.24
N ARG A 7 54.22 41.65 7.14
CA ARG A 7 53.45 40.62 7.86
C ARG A 7 52.17 41.15 8.52
N LYS A 8 52.16 42.40 8.99
CA LYS A 8 50.98 43.04 9.59
C LYS A 8 49.88 43.33 8.56
N GLN A 9 50.23 43.71 7.33
CA GLN A 9 49.28 43.94 6.23
C GLN A 9 48.67 42.61 5.75
N ILE A 10 49.47 41.54 5.71
CA ILE A 10 49.00 40.19 5.34
C ILE A 10 47.98 39.67 6.36
N VAL A 11 48.27 39.78 7.66
CA VAL A 11 47.34 39.36 8.73
C VAL A 11 46.04 40.15 8.70
N GLY A 12 46.09 41.47 8.42
CA GLY A 12 44.89 42.31 8.29
C GLY A 12 44.00 41.90 7.12
N ILE A 13 44.57 41.55 5.96
CA ILE A 13 43.82 41.09 4.78
C ILE A 13 43.14 39.74 5.05
N PHE A 14 43.85 38.80 5.67
CA PHE A 14 43.26 37.50 6.02
C PHE A 14 42.15 37.63 7.06
N ALA A 15 42.31 38.47 8.09
CA ALA A 15 41.28 38.70 9.11
C ALA A 15 40.01 39.36 8.53
N ALA A 16 40.17 40.35 7.64
CA ALA A 16 39.04 41.01 6.98
C ALA A 16 38.27 40.07 6.04
N SER A 17 38.98 39.22 5.29
CA SER A 17 38.36 38.22 4.40
C SER A 17 37.59 37.14 5.17
N PHE A 18 38.09 36.70 6.34
CA PHE A 18 37.41 35.68 7.16
C PHE A 18 36.09 36.19 7.76
N LEU A 19 36.08 37.44 8.24
CA LEU A 19 34.86 38.08 8.76
C LEU A 19 33.80 38.25 7.67
N ALA A 20 34.19 38.67 6.47
CA ALA A 20 33.27 38.83 5.34
C ALA A 20 32.65 37.49 4.89
N ILE A 21 33.45 36.42 4.80
CA ILE A 21 32.94 35.09 4.42
C ILE A 21 32.01 34.52 5.50
N SER A 22 32.34 34.71 6.78
CA SER A 22 31.51 34.22 7.89
C SER A 22 30.14 34.91 7.93
N ILE A 23 30.08 36.22 7.67
CA ILE A 23 28.82 36.97 7.57
C ILE A 23 27.99 36.47 6.38
N CYS A 24 28.61 36.25 5.22
CA CYS A 24 27.92 35.72 4.04
C CYS A 24 27.35 34.32 4.29
N VAL A 25 28.12 33.41 4.91
CA VAL A 25 27.64 32.06 5.25
C VAL A 25 26.51 32.12 6.29
N GLY A 26 26.61 33.01 7.29
CA GLY A 26 25.55 33.20 8.30
C GLY A 26 24.22 33.72 7.73
N ILE A 27 24.27 34.65 6.77
CA ILE A 27 23.08 35.16 6.06
C ILE A 27 22.47 34.07 5.16
N ILE A 28 23.31 33.29 4.45
CA ILE A 28 22.83 32.18 3.62
C ILE A 28 22.12 31.12 4.47
N VAL A 29 22.67 30.75 5.63
CA VAL A 29 22.06 29.74 6.52
C VAL A 29 20.75 30.22 7.15
N THR A 30 20.60 31.52 7.44
CA THR A 30 19.38 32.07 8.05
C THR A 30 18.25 32.31 7.04
N VAL A 31 18.57 32.67 5.80
CA VAL A 31 17.55 32.87 4.73
C VAL A 31 17.02 31.53 4.19
N SER A 32 17.74 30.42 4.38
CA SER A 32 17.42 29.13 3.73
C SER A 32 16.44 28.21 4.49
N LYS A 33 15.91 28.58 5.67
CA LYS A 33 15.10 27.64 6.47
C LYS A 33 13.82 28.22 7.10
N PRO A 34 12.84 28.67 6.30
CA PRO A 34 11.43 28.54 6.73
C PRO A 34 10.53 27.69 5.81
N SER A 35 11.01 27.20 4.65
CA SER A 35 10.15 26.53 3.67
C SER A 35 10.23 24.99 3.70
N GLN A 36 11.42 24.42 3.65
CA GLN A 36 11.63 22.97 3.42
C GLN A 36 11.02 22.06 4.51
N VAL A 37 11.07 22.46 5.78
CA VAL A 37 10.56 21.65 6.91
C VAL A 37 9.03 21.56 6.91
N ASN A 38 8.34 22.63 6.51
CA ASN A 38 6.88 22.65 6.43
C ASN A 38 6.35 21.84 5.25
N TYR A 39 7.05 21.87 4.11
CA TYR A 39 6.70 21.03 2.96
C TYR A 39 6.95 19.55 3.25
N PHE A 40 8.12 19.18 3.80
CA PHE A 40 8.42 17.78 4.12
C PHE A 40 7.42 17.17 5.10
N ASN A 41 7.04 17.90 6.14
CA ASN A 41 6.00 17.45 7.08
C ASN A 41 4.62 17.36 6.42
N LYS A 42 4.26 18.29 5.54
CA LYS A 42 3.01 18.26 4.77
C LYS A 42 2.96 17.04 3.83
N TYR A 43 4.02 16.73 3.10
CA TYR A 43 4.09 15.56 2.22
C TYR A 43 4.10 14.24 3.00
N LYS A 44 4.81 14.18 4.14
CA LYS A 44 4.82 13.01 5.04
C LYS A 44 3.46 12.77 5.74
N LEU A 45 2.70 13.84 6.00
CA LEU A 45 1.35 13.76 6.58
C LEU A 45 0.29 13.44 5.51
N LEU A 46 0.41 13.98 4.30
CA LEU A 46 -0.46 13.64 3.18
C LEU A 46 -0.23 12.19 2.73
N SER A 47 1.02 11.75 2.70
CA SER A 47 1.36 10.35 2.43
C SER A 47 0.87 9.44 3.56
N SER A 48 0.94 9.83 4.84
CA SER A 48 0.49 8.96 5.95
C SER A 48 -1.04 8.85 6.11
N GLN A 49 -1.80 9.81 5.57
CA GLN A 49 -3.27 9.82 5.61
C GLN A 49 -3.90 8.98 4.49
N ASN A 50 -3.19 8.75 3.37
CA ASN A 50 -3.71 8.05 2.20
C ASN A 50 -2.97 6.73 1.90
N ILE A 51 -2.72 5.94 2.94
CA ILE A 51 -2.19 4.57 2.81
C ILE A 51 -3.34 3.60 3.07
N PRO A 52 -3.43 2.49 2.32
CA PRO A 52 -4.38 1.42 2.59
C PRO A 52 -4.24 0.88 4.04
N LYS A 53 -5.36 0.67 4.71
CA LYS A 53 -5.42 0.20 6.10
C LYS A 53 -6.43 -0.91 6.27
N TRP A 54 -6.04 -1.93 7.01
CA TRP A 54 -6.94 -2.98 7.47
C TRP A 54 -7.67 -2.50 8.73
N VAL A 55 -9.00 -2.50 8.68
CA VAL A 55 -9.87 -2.06 9.78
C VAL A 55 -10.76 -3.24 10.17
N THR A 56 -10.78 -3.59 11.45
CA THR A 56 -11.68 -4.62 11.97
C THR A 56 -13.12 -4.26 11.68
N TYR A 57 -13.83 -5.14 10.99
CA TYR A 57 -15.25 -4.94 10.69
C TYR A 57 -16.12 -5.13 11.94
N LYS A 58 -17.10 -4.24 12.05
CA LYS A 58 -18.22 -4.26 12.98
C LYS A 58 -19.47 -3.85 12.23
N GLU A 59 -20.65 -4.16 12.77
CA GLU A 59 -21.92 -3.84 12.09
C GLU A 59 -22.12 -2.34 11.83
N ASP A 60 -21.47 -1.48 12.61
CA ASP A 60 -21.49 -0.03 12.49
C ASP A 60 -20.31 0.54 11.66
N THR A 61 -19.50 -0.33 11.05
CA THR A 61 -18.36 0.11 10.22
C THR A 61 -18.86 0.76 8.95
N GLU A 62 -18.54 2.05 8.77
CA GLU A 62 -18.81 2.76 7.52
C GLU A 62 -17.95 2.20 6.36
N LEU A 63 -18.58 2.01 5.20
CA LEU A 63 -17.93 1.47 4.00
C LEU A 63 -17.52 2.55 2.99
N THR A 64 -17.56 3.83 3.38
CA THR A 64 -17.24 4.98 2.54
C THR A 64 -15.82 4.93 2.00
N ASP A 65 -14.86 4.54 2.85
CA ASP A 65 -13.45 4.38 2.49
C ASP A 65 -13.10 2.93 2.12
N ALA A 66 -14.04 1.99 2.10
CA ALA A 66 -13.75 0.59 1.83
C ALA A 66 -13.37 0.37 0.35
N VAL A 67 -12.32 -0.42 0.11
CA VAL A 67 -11.80 -0.65 -1.24
C VAL A 67 -12.76 -1.54 -2.03
N LEU A 68 -13.27 -1.00 -3.14
CA LEU A 68 -14.21 -1.69 -4.02
C LEU A 68 -13.47 -2.71 -4.89
N ALA A 69 -13.91 -3.97 -4.80
CA ALA A 69 -13.39 -5.05 -5.63
C ALA A 69 -14.27 -5.33 -6.86
N GLY A 70 -15.54 -4.95 -6.82
CA GLY A 70 -16.47 -5.12 -7.93
C GLY A 70 -17.92 -5.08 -7.45
N GLN A 71 -18.80 -5.69 -8.22
CA GLN A 71 -20.23 -5.78 -7.91
C GLN A 71 -20.73 -7.21 -8.11
N VAL A 72 -21.75 -7.60 -7.35
CA VAL A 72 -22.42 -8.89 -7.51
C VAL A 72 -23.18 -8.88 -8.84
N ALA A 73 -22.91 -9.87 -9.69
CA ALA A 73 -23.50 -10.01 -11.01
C ALA A 73 -25.04 -9.87 -10.99
N GLY A 74 -25.59 -9.10 -11.94
CA GLY A 74 -27.03 -8.87 -12.04
C GLY A 74 -27.64 -8.01 -10.93
N THR A 75 -26.84 -7.44 -10.03
CA THR A 75 -27.30 -6.54 -8.96
C THR A 75 -26.47 -5.25 -8.91
N ASN A 76 -26.86 -4.32 -8.05
CA ASN A 76 -26.06 -3.12 -7.73
C ASN A 76 -25.30 -3.28 -6.39
N GLU A 77 -25.18 -4.50 -5.88
CA GLU A 77 -24.52 -4.73 -4.60
C GLU A 77 -22.99 -4.74 -4.78
N ASN A 78 -22.31 -3.91 -3.99
CA ASN A 78 -20.86 -3.79 -4.03
C ASN A 78 -20.17 -4.93 -3.27
N ILE A 79 -19.03 -5.36 -3.80
CA ILE A 79 -18.13 -6.31 -3.17
C ILE A 79 -16.88 -5.55 -2.72
N TYR A 80 -16.50 -5.71 -1.45
CA TYR A 80 -15.35 -5.04 -0.86
C TYR A 80 -14.23 -6.02 -0.55
N VAL A 81 -13.00 -5.53 -0.55
CA VAL A 81 -11.82 -6.32 -0.15
C VAL A 81 -11.83 -6.52 1.36
N CYS A 82 -11.82 -7.78 1.79
CA CYS A 82 -11.63 -8.15 3.19
C CYS A 82 -10.48 -9.15 3.35
N ARG A 83 -10.12 -9.45 4.60
CA ARG A 83 -9.29 -10.60 4.95
C ARG A 83 -9.75 -11.19 6.26
N ALA A 84 -9.59 -12.51 6.41
CA ALA A 84 -9.90 -13.20 7.66
C ALA A 84 -8.77 -14.14 8.06
N GLN A 85 -8.70 -14.42 9.36
CA GLN A 85 -7.77 -15.39 9.93
C GLN A 85 -8.27 -16.80 9.57
N HIS A 86 -7.58 -17.47 8.66
CA HIS A 86 -7.87 -18.83 8.24
C HIS A 86 -6.89 -19.80 8.89
N GLU A 87 -7.40 -20.90 9.45
CA GLU A 87 -6.57 -21.98 10.00
C GLU A 87 -5.89 -22.72 8.84
N VAL A 88 -4.58 -22.88 8.92
CA VAL A 88 -3.82 -23.65 7.93
C VAL A 88 -3.29 -24.95 8.53
N TRP A 89 -3.23 -25.99 7.68
CA TRP A 89 -2.71 -27.31 8.03
C TRP A 89 -1.17 -27.30 8.10
N MET A 90 -0.61 -26.60 9.06
CA MET A 90 0.79 -26.74 9.50
C MET A 90 0.82 -27.29 10.93
N ASP A 91 1.88 -28.01 11.28
CA ASP A 91 2.04 -28.81 12.51
C ASP A 91 1.79 -28.07 13.86
N ASN A 92 1.56 -26.76 13.85
CA ASN A 92 1.30 -25.91 15.02
C ASN A 92 -0.02 -25.10 14.99
N ALA A 93 -0.98 -25.41 14.12
CA ALA A 93 -2.28 -24.73 14.04
C ALA A 93 -2.16 -23.18 14.08
N ASP A 94 -1.36 -22.65 13.16
CA ASP A 94 -1.24 -21.21 12.97
C ASP A 94 -2.42 -20.68 12.14
N TYR A 95 -2.76 -19.41 12.38
CA TYR A 95 -3.77 -18.68 11.60
C TYR A 95 -3.08 -17.71 10.66
N GLU A 96 -3.54 -17.70 9.41
CA GLU A 96 -3.01 -16.84 8.37
C GLU A 96 -4.08 -15.86 7.92
N PRO A 97 -3.77 -14.55 7.81
CA PRO A 97 -4.68 -13.62 7.17
C PRO A 97 -4.74 -13.94 5.66
N ILE A 98 -5.91 -14.33 5.18
CA ILE A 98 -6.15 -14.61 3.76
C ILE A 98 -7.16 -13.59 3.22
N PRO A 99 -6.88 -12.93 2.08
CA PRO A 99 -7.81 -12.01 1.45
C PRO A 99 -9.07 -12.71 0.92
N GLY A 100 -10.16 -11.97 0.85
CA GLY A 100 -11.47 -12.45 0.45
C GLY A 100 -12.44 -11.34 0.08
N ALA A 101 -13.69 -11.73 -0.17
CA ALA A 101 -14.77 -10.86 -0.60
C ALA A 101 -15.78 -10.61 0.52
N PHE A 102 -16.06 -9.34 0.82
CA PHE A 102 -17.11 -8.93 1.74
C PHE A 102 -18.31 -8.39 0.97
N ILE A 103 -19.49 -8.95 1.26
CA ILE A 103 -20.77 -8.56 0.68
C ILE A 103 -21.68 -8.05 1.82
N PRO A 104 -22.11 -6.78 1.81
CA PRO A 104 -22.87 -6.20 2.92
C PRO A 104 -24.17 -6.92 3.29
N SER A 105 -24.91 -7.46 2.32
CA SER A 105 -26.14 -8.23 2.55
C SER A 105 -25.90 -9.53 3.32
N ILE A 106 -24.74 -10.17 3.10
CA ILE A 106 -24.33 -11.42 3.76
C ILE A 106 -23.68 -11.15 5.12
N ARG A 107 -23.07 -9.97 5.30
CA ARG A 107 -22.35 -9.55 6.51
C ARG A 107 -21.18 -10.46 6.90
N GLN A 108 -20.57 -11.11 5.91
CA GLN A 108 -19.45 -12.04 6.12
C GLN A 108 -18.36 -11.81 5.10
N CYS A 109 -17.12 -12.03 5.52
CA CYS A 109 -15.98 -12.14 4.62
C CYS A 109 -15.90 -13.58 4.11
N VAL A 110 -15.92 -13.76 2.80
CA VAL A 110 -15.77 -15.05 2.12
C VAL A 110 -14.34 -15.18 1.66
N VAL A 111 -13.61 -16.15 2.23
CA VAL A 111 -12.21 -16.45 1.93
C VAL A 111 -12.13 -17.77 1.20
N ASN A 112 -11.40 -17.80 0.07
CA ASN A 112 -11.15 -19.01 -0.69
C ASN A 112 -9.81 -19.63 -0.24
N HIS A 113 -9.83 -20.90 0.16
CA HIS A 113 -8.63 -21.66 0.50
C HIS A 113 -8.76 -23.12 0.03
N GLY A 114 -7.77 -23.59 -0.74
CA GLY A 114 -7.88 -24.84 -1.48
C GLY A 114 -9.06 -24.79 -2.47
N GLU A 115 -9.90 -25.81 -2.43
CA GLU A 115 -11.12 -25.91 -3.27
C GLU A 115 -12.38 -25.36 -2.57
N ASN A 116 -12.26 -24.86 -1.35
CA ASN A 116 -13.40 -24.48 -0.51
C ASN A 116 -13.49 -22.96 -0.30
N ALA A 117 -14.72 -22.49 -0.07
CA ALA A 117 -15.01 -21.13 0.37
C ALA A 117 -15.45 -21.15 1.85
N TYR A 118 -14.84 -20.28 2.64
CA TYR A 118 -15.06 -20.21 4.09
C TYR A 118 -15.62 -18.84 4.45
N GLN A 119 -16.61 -18.84 5.33
CA GLN A 119 -17.32 -17.63 5.76
C GLN A 119 -16.88 -17.21 7.16
N TYR A 120 -16.51 -15.94 7.31
CA TYR A 120 -16.03 -15.37 8.56
C TYR A 120 -16.88 -14.17 8.97
N SER A 121 -17.33 -14.18 10.23
CA SER A 121 -18.01 -13.04 10.87
C SER A 121 -17.04 -12.07 11.54
N ARG A 122 -15.80 -12.51 11.81
CA ARG A 122 -14.70 -11.68 12.33
C ARG A 122 -13.64 -11.56 11.26
N PHE A 123 -13.44 -10.35 10.75
CA PHE A 123 -12.55 -10.08 9.64
C PHE A 123 -12.17 -8.59 9.63
N GLU A 124 -11.25 -8.24 8.75
CA GLU A 124 -10.84 -6.86 8.49
C GLU A 124 -11.23 -6.47 7.06
N ILE A 125 -11.59 -5.20 6.87
CA ILE A 125 -11.85 -4.60 5.55
C ILE A 125 -10.67 -3.70 5.19
N LEU A 126 -10.26 -3.74 3.93
CA LEU A 126 -9.27 -2.80 3.40
C LEU A 126 -9.93 -1.46 3.14
N THR A 127 -9.36 -0.40 3.72
CA THR A 127 -9.86 0.97 3.61
C THR A 127 -8.79 1.92 3.11
N MET A 128 -9.18 2.89 2.29
CA MET A 128 -8.33 3.95 1.78
C MET A 128 -9.19 5.15 1.37
N LYS A 129 -8.86 6.34 1.87
CA LYS A 129 -9.64 7.57 1.62
C LYS A 129 -9.65 7.99 0.15
N ASP A 130 -8.49 8.02 -0.49
CA ASP A 130 -8.36 8.33 -1.91
C ASP A 130 -7.89 7.10 -2.68
N GLN A 131 -8.88 6.37 -3.20
CA GLN A 131 -8.71 5.18 -4.01
C GLN A 131 -8.29 5.49 -5.46
N SER A 132 -8.15 6.75 -5.88
CA SER A 132 -7.71 7.10 -7.24
C SER A 132 -6.27 6.66 -7.54
N SER A 133 -5.50 6.44 -6.46
CA SER A 133 -4.16 5.87 -6.48
C SER A 133 -4.15 4.35 -6.51
N LEU A 134 -5.30 3.67 -6.50
CA LEU A 134 -5.41 2.22 -6.64
C LEU A 134 -5.70 1.85 -8.10
N ILE A 135 -5.13 0.72 -8.54
CA ILE A 135 -5.45 0.08 -9.81
C ILE A 135 -5.61 -1.42 -9.63
N TRP A 136 -6.43 -1.99 -10.49
CA TRP A 136 -6.48 -3.43 -10.71
C TRP A 136 -5.67 -3.72 -11.98
N ALA A 137 -4.44 -4.18 -11.80
CA ALA A 137 -3.49 -4.45 -12.88
C ALA A 137 -3.70 -5.89 -13.39
N ARG A 138 -3.97 -6.04 -14.68
CA ARG A 138 -4.14 -7.36 -15.30
C ARG A 138 -2.82 -8.09 -15.36
N GLU A 139 -2.83 -9.33 -14.88
CA GLU A 139 -1.69 -10.21 -14.82
C GLU A 139 -2.09 -11.64 -15.15
N SER A 140 -1.07 -12.48 -15.37
CA SER A 140 -1.27 -13.90 -15.59
C SER A 140 -0.08 -14.73 -15.11
N GLN A 141 -0.26 -16.05 -15.07
CA GLN A 141 0.82 -17.02 -14.82
C GLN A 141 1.55 -16.87 -13.47
N GLY A 142 0.91 -16.26 -12.48
CA GLY A 142 1.49 -16.00 -11.15
C GLY A 142 2.38 -14.78 -11.07
N ASN A 143 2.41 -13.95 -12.11
CA ASN A 143 3.07 -12.65 -12.06
C ASN A 143 2.43 -11.75 -11.00
N GLU A 144 3.30 -10.99 -10.35
CA GLU A 144 2.96 -9.94 -9.40
C GLU A 144 3.63 -8.64 -9.86
N PRO A 145 2.86 -7.58 -10.13
CA PRO A 145 3.38 -6.32 -10.61
C PRO A 145 3.97 -5.51 -9.45
N SER A 146 4.85 -4.56 -9.77
CA SER A 146 5.36 -3.62 -8.77
C SER A 146 4.21 -2.82 -8.14
N GLY A 147 4.27 -2.63 -6.81
CA GLY A 147 3.24 -1.91 -6.06
C GLY A 147 2.01 -2.74 -5.70
N ALA A 148 2.04 -4.07 -5.89
CA ALA A 148 0.99 -4.97 -5.40
C ALA A 148 0.75 -4.79 -3.89
N LEU A 149 -0.53 -4.80 -3.51
CA LEU A 149 -0.93 -4.70 -2.11
C LEU A 149 -1.09 -6.08 -1.48
N THR A 150 -0.50 -6.22 -0.30
CA THR A 150 -0.47 -7.47 0.47
C THR A 150 -1.78 -7.67 1.25
N GLY A 151 -2.50 -8.73 0.90
CA GLY A 151 -3.70 -9.25 1.56
C GLY A 151 -3.40 -9.96 2.88
N GLY A 152 -2.20 -10.52 3.00
CA GLY A 152 -1.75 -11.20 4.20
C GLY A 152 -0.44 -11.95 3.99
N TYR A 153 -0.13 -12.87 4.90
CA TYR A 153 1.13 -13.59 5.00
C TYR A 153 0.80 -15.07 5.20
N THR A 154 1.50 -15.95 4.52
CA THR A 154 1.28 -17.40 4.64
C THR A 154 2.61 -18.13 4.83
N GLY A 155 2.63 -19.27 5.51
CA GLY A 155 3.85 -20.05 5.75
C GLY A 155 4.52 -20.52 4.45
N PHE A 156 3.76 -20.57 3.35
CA PHE A 156 4.27 -20.88 2.02
C PHE A 156 4.66 -19.63 1.19
N TYR A 157 4.07 -18.47 1.48
CA TYR A 157 4.31 -17.22 0.76
C TYR A 157 4.52 -16.11 1.78
N ASN A 158 5.73 -15.55 1.79
CA ASN A 158 6.06 -14.42 2.65
C ASN A 158 5.03 -13.29 2.52
N GLU A 159 4.45 -13.06 1.34
CA GLU A 159 3.35 -12.12 1.15
C GLU A 159 2.32 -12.69 0.18
N VAL A 160 1.04 -12.39 0.40
CA VAL A 160 -0.08 -12.78 -0.48
C VAL A 160 -0.66 -11.54 -1.12
N PRO A 161 -0.52 -11.34 -2.44
CA PRO A 161 -1.14 -10.21 -3.11
C PRO A 161 -2.66 -10.34 -3.14
N ILE A 162 -3.36 -9.20 -3.08
CA ILE A 162 -4.81 -9.13 -3.24
C ILE A 162 -5.13 -9.25 -4.73
N VAL A 163 -5.89 -10.28 -5.09
CA VAL A 163 -6.30 -10.51 -6.47
C VAL A 163 -7.79 -10.65 -6.61
N ARG A 164 -8.30 -10.22 -7.76
CA ARG A 164 -9.65 -10.53 -8.21
C ARG A 164 -9.61 -11.18 -9.58
N THR A 165 -10.63 -11.99 -9.86
CA THR A 165 -10.90 -12.51 -11.20
C THR A 165 -12.40 -12.51 -11.45
N TYR A 166 -12.78 -12.70 -12.70
CA TYR A 166 -14.16 -12.77 -13.15
C TYR A 166 -14.42 -14.16 -13.71
N TYR A 167 -15.39 -14.88 -13.14
CA TYR A 167 -15.83 -16.16 -13.66
C TYR A 167 -17.35 -16.16 -13.74
N ASP A 168 -17.88 -16.41 -14.94
CA ASP A 168 -19.34 -16.37 -15.20
C ASP A 168 -19.97 -15.03 -14.73
N ASP A 169 -19.29 -13.92 -15.03
CA ASP A 169 -19.61 -12.55 -14.59
C ASP A 169 -19.58 -12.31 -13.06
N GLU A 170 -19.25 -13.31 -12.24
CA GLU A 170 -19.05 -13.16 -10.80
C GLU A 170 -17.62 -12.72 -10.46
N VAL A 171 -17.50 -11.72 -9.57
CA VAL A 171 -16.21 -11.29 -9.02
C VAL A 171 -15.79 -12.23 -7.91
N ALA A 172 -14.64 -12.87 -8.06
CA ALA A 172 -14.01 -13.65 -7.01
C ALA A 172 -12.74 -12.94 -6.52
N ILE A 173 -12.60 -12.75 -5.21
CA ILE A 173 -11.36 -12.28 -4.58
C ILE A 173 -10.65 -13.48 -3.98
N GLY A 174 -9.34 -13.55 -4.17
CA GLY A 174 -8.57 -14.69 -3.71
C GLY A 174 -7.09 -14.38 -3.51
N LYS A 175 -6.31 -15.46 -3.61
CA LYS A 175 -4.85 -15.49 -3.45
C LYS A 175 -4.21 -16.06 -4.73
N VAL A 176 -3.04 -15.54 -5.09
CA VAL A 176 -2.14 -16.16 -6.07
C VAL A 176 -1.38 -17.32 -5.42
N HIS A 177 -1.34 -18.48 -6.08
CA HIS A 177 -0.59 -19.65 -5.67
C HIS A 177 0.09 -20.32 -6.89
N LYS A 178 1.43 -20.46 -6.87
CA LYS A 178 2.27 -21.18 -7.86
C LYS A 178 1.74 -21.09 -9.31
N SER A 179 1.61 -19.87 -9.83
CA SER A 179 1.17 -19.55 -11.20
C SER A 179 -0.33 -19.36 -11.47
N TYR A 180 -1.20 -19.52 -10.47
CA TYR A 180 -2.65 -19.41 -10.67
C TYR A 180 -3.36 -18.73 -9.51
N VAL A 181 -4.53 -18.14 -9.76
CA VAL A 181 -5.42 -17.66 -8.68
C VAL A 181 -6.42 -18.75 -8.35
N THR A 182 -6.49 -19.13 -7.07
CA THR A 182 -7.54 -20.05 -6.61
C THR A 182 -8.79 -19.27 -6.24
N TYR A 183 -9.91 -19.66 -6.83
CA TYR A 183 -11.26 -19.30 -6.41
C TYR A 183 -12.12 -20.57 -6.44
N LYS A 184 -13.24 -20.55 -5.70
CA LYS A 184 -14.32 -21.56 -5.66
C LYS A 184 -14.13 -22.82 -6.54
N VAL A 185 -14.14 -24.00 -5.91
CA VAL A 185 -14.24 -25.37 -6.48
C VAL A 185 -13.83 -25.49 -7.97
N ASN A 186 -12.59 -25.89 -8.22
CA ASN A 186 -11.99 -26.20 -9.54
C ASN A 186 -11.71 -25.01 -10.49
N GLY A 187 -11.90 -23.78 -10.02
CA GLY A 187 -11.52 -22.58 -10.77
C GLY A 187 -10.03 -22.27 -10.66
N ILE A 188 -9.22 -22.85 -11.54
CA ILE A 188 -7.89 -22.31 -11.83
C ILE A 188 -8.08 -21.30 -12.96
N VAL A 189 -7.85 -20.01 -12.67
CA VAL A 189 -7.82 -18.99 -13.73
C VAL A 189 -6.39 -18.48 -13.89
N ASP A 190 -5.96 -18.43 -15.15
CA ASP A 190 -4.65 -17.98 -15.57
C ASP A 190 -4.57 -16.46 -15.68
N GLU A 191 -5.72 -15.79 -15.89
CA GLU A 191 -5.87 -14.33 -15.99
C GLU A 191 -6.58 -13.73 -14.78
N TYR A 192 -5.93 -12.76 -14.14
CA TYR A 192 -6.46 -12.12 -12.94
C TYR A 192 -6.04 -10.67 -12.90
N GLU A 193 -6.60 -9.93 -11.95
CA GLU A 193 -6.19 -8.56 -11.68
C GLU A 193 -5.63 -8.47 -10.26
N VAL A 194 -4.45 -7.88 -10.13
CA VAL A 194 -3.79 -7.61 -8.85
C VAL A 194 -4.11 -6.19 -8.41
N LEU A 195 -4.50 -6.01 -7.15
CA LEU A 195 -4.69 -4.68 -6.58
C LEU A 195 -3.32 -4.06 -6.29
N CYS A 196 -3.04 -2.91 -6.90
CA CYS A 196 -1.78 -2.21 -6.75
C CYS A 196 -2.00 -0.75 -6.38
N MET A 197 -1.02 -0.20 -5.67
CA MET A 197 -0.81 1.24 -5.65
C MET A 197 -0.20 1.65 -6.99
N LYS A 198 -0.81 2.64 -7.66
CA LYS A 198 -0.17 3.31 -8.80
C LYS A 198 1.18 3.80 -8.32
N ASP A 199 2.22 3.34 -8.99
CA ASP A 199 3.58 3.75 -8.70
C ASP A 199 3.62 5.28 -8.78
N ILE A 200 3.81 5.95 -7.64
CA ILE A 200 4.13 7.37 -7.62
C ILE A 200 5.62 7.44 -7.93
N SER A 201 5.99 7.06 -9.15
CA SER A 201 7.33 7.30 -9.68
C SER A 201 7.49 8.82 -9.74
N LEU A 202 8.24 9.36 -8.77
CA LEU A 202 8.78 10.74 -8.80
C LEU A 202 9.80 10.88 -9.93
#